data_AF-A0A3P6DLT0-F1
#
_entry.id   AF-A0A3P6DLT0-F1
#
_cell.length_a   1.000
_cell.length_b   1.000
_cell.length_c   1.000
_cell.angle_alpha   90.00
_cell.angle_beta   90.00
_cell.angle_gamma   90.00
#
_symmetry.space_group_name_H-M   'P 1'
#
loop_
_entity.id
_entity.type
_entity.pdbx_description
1 polymer ?
#
loop_
_entity_poly.entity_id
_entity_poly.type
_entity_poly.pdbx_seq_one_letter_code
_entity_poly.pdbx_strand_id
1 'polypeptide(L)'
;MKKFFKCKAQHISFRSYCSRRKRKQRSKSAMGKVHGSLARAGKVRGQTPKVAKQDKKKKPRGRAHKRLQHNRRFVTAVVGFGKKRGPNSSEK
;
A
#
# COMPACT_ATOMS: atom_id res chain seq x y z
N MET A 1 -34.26 21.23 -6.28
CA MET A 1 -33.60 22.52 -6.59
C MET A 1 -32.09 22.32 -6.53
N LYS A 2 -31.41 22.38 -7.69
CA LYS A 2 -29.96 22.14 -7.84
C LYS A 2 -29.22 23.48 -7.67
N LYS A 3 -28.52 23.70 -6.55
CA LYS A 3 -27.62 24.85 -6.40
C LYS A 3 -26.22 24.45 -6.87
N PHE A 4 -26.00 24.63 -8.17
CA PHE A 4 -24.68 24.75 -8.79
C PHE A 4 -24.08 26.09 -8.33
N PHE A 5 -23.01 26.07 -7.53
CA PHE A 5 -22.21 27.27 -7.29
C PHE A 5 -20.86 27.14 -8.00
N LYS A 6 -20.75 27.97 -9.04
CA LYS A 6 -19.63 28.13 -9.96
C LYS A 6 -18.56 29.00 -9.28
N CYS A 7 -17.44 28.41 -8.87
CA CYS A 7 -16.28 29.20 -8.43
C CYS A 7 -15.47 29.60 -9.66
N LYS A 8 -15.41 30.92 -9.91
CA LYS A 8 -14.66 31.55 -11.00
C LYS A 8 -13.17 31.54 -10.66
N ALA A 9 -12.37 30.97 -11.57
CA ALA A 9 -10.94 31.19 -11.62
C ALA A 9 -10.63 32.69 -11.80
N GLN A 10 -9.68 33.21 -11.03
CA GLN A 10 -9.08 34.51 -11.27
C GLN A 10 -7.60 34.30 -11.62
N HIS A 11 -7.25 34.75 -12.82
CA HIS A 11 -5.89 34.93 -13.31
C HIS A 11 -5.18 36.01 -12.49
N ILE A 12 -3.98 35.71 -11.99
CA ILE A 12 -3.00 36.73 -11.61
C ILE A 12 -1.72 36.45 -12.38
N SER A 13 -1.46 37.31 -13.36
CA SER A 13 -0.22 37.44 -14.09
C SER A 13 0.86 38.06 -13.20
N PHE A 14 1.93 37.32 -12.89
CA PHE A 14 3.19 37.92 -12.47
C PHE A 14 4.24 37.76 -13.57
N ARG A 15 4.50 38.91 -14.18
CA ARG A 15 5.41 39.16 -15.28
C ARG A 15 6.83 39.24 -14.71
N SER A 16 7.73 38.44 -15.29
CA SER A 16 9.13 38.78 -15.60
C SER A 16 9.99 39.45 -14.52
N TYR A 17 10.91 38.68 -13.93
CA TYR A 17 12.31 39.11 -13.85
C TYR A 17 13.25 37.99 -14.30
N CYS A 18 13.72 38.14 -15.54
CA CYS A 18 14.83 37.40 -16.10
C CYS A 18 16.12 37.90 -15.45
N SER A 19 16.76 37.07 -14.63
CA SER A 19 18.19 37.23 -14.34
C SER A 19 18.86 35.87 -14.43
N ARG A 20 19.12 35.51 -15.68
CA ARG A 20 20.16 34.64 -16.22
C ARG A 20 21.31 34.37 -15.22
N ARG A 21 21.14 33.42 -14.29
CA ARG A 21 22.24 32.82 -13.53
C ARG A 21 22.77 31.62 -14.32
N LYS A 22 23.98 31.81 -14.84
CA LYS A 22 24.73 30.93 -15.73
C LYS A 22 24.61 29.45 -15.35
N ARG A 23 24.13 28.62 -16.29
CA ARG A 23 24.43 27.18 -16.33
C ARG A 23 25.95 27.01 -16.42
N LYS A 24 26.63 26.89 -15.29
CA LYS A 24 27.98 26.32 -15.26
C LYS A 24 27.80 24.81 -15.14
N GLN A 25 27.77 24.14 -16.29
CA GLN A 25 27.87 22.68 -16.36
C GLN A 25 29.19 22.29 -15.69
N ARG A 26 29.13 21.88 -14.42
CA ARG A 26 30.28 21.30 -13.71
C ARG A 26 30.43 19.88 -14.24
N SER A 27 31.41 19.74 -15.14
CA SER A 27 32.31 18.60 -15.30
C SER A 27 31.83 17.26 -14.71
N LYS A 28 31.58 16.31 -15.61
CA LYS A 28 31.59 14.86 -15.39
C LYS A 28 32.49 14.47 -14.21
N SER A 29 31.89 14.19 -13.05
CA SER A 29 32.57 13.49 -11.97
C SER A 29 32.69 12.02 -12.38
N ALA A 30 33.93 11.54 -12.38
CA ALA A 30 34.34 10.19 -12.72
C ALA A 30 33.36 9.11 -12.23
N MET A 31 33.10 8.14 -13.11
CA MET A 31 32.51 6.84 -12.78
C MET A 31 33.38 6.16 -11.72
N GLY A 32 33.13 6.45 -10.44
CA GLY A 32 33.54 5.58 -9.36
C GLY A 32 32.86 4.23 -9.60
N LYS A 33 33.67 3.17 -9.77
CA LYS A 33 33.17 1.79 -9.83
C LYS A 33 32.34 1.56 -8.56
N VAL A 34 31.01 1.61 -8.69
CA VAL A 34 30.09 1.29 -7.61
C VAL A 34 30.26 -0.20 -7.34
N HIS A 35 30.91 -0.57 -6.23
CA HIS A 35 31.07 -1.96 -5.86
C HIS A 35 29.78 -2.47 -5.23
N GLY A 36 28.98 -3.12 -6.08
CA GLY A 36 27.67 -3.67 -5.77
C GLY A 36 26.99 -4.01 -7.09
N SER A 37 27.13 -5.26 -7.54
CA SER A 37 26.50 -5.67 -8.78
C SER A 37 24.98 -5.80 -8.59
N LEU A 38 24.22 -5.24 -9.54
CA LEU A 38 22.76 -5.44 -9.64
C LEU A 38 22.38 -6.91 -9.96
N ALA A 39 23.37 -7.80 -10.09
CA ALA A 39 23.23 -9.20 -10.47
C ALA A 39 22.31 -10.02 -9.56
N ARG A 40 22.02 -9.55 -8.34
CA ARG A 40 21.11 -10.22 -7.40
C ARG A 40 19.70 -9.64 -7.37
N ALA A 41 19.40 -8.61 -8.16
CA ALA A 41 18.07 -8.01 -8.20
C ALA A 41 17.05 -9.04 -8.68
N GLY A 42 15.98 -9.26 -7.91
CA GLY A 42 14.88 -10.16 -8.30
C GLY A 42 15.14 -11.67 -8.14
N LYS A 43 16.35 -12.11 -7.74
CA LYS A 43 16.72 -13.54 -7.60
C LYS A 43 15.66 -14.35 -6.84
N VAL A 44 15.21 -13.85 -5.69
CA VAL A 44 14.25 -14.56 -4.82
C VAL A 44 12.83 -14.58 -5.41
N ARG A 45 12.44 -13.55 -6.15
CA ARG A 45 11.10 -13.47 -6.77
C ARG A 45 10.95 -14.40 -7.98
N GLY A 46 12.05 -14.67 -8.70
CA GLY A 46 12.07 -15.64 -9.80
C GLY A 46 12.24 -17.09 -9.33
N GLN A 47 12.95 -17.30 -8.23
CA GLN A 47 13.17 -18.64 -7.66
C GLN A 47 11.92 -19.20 -6.96
N THR A 48 11.07 -18.34 -6.39
CA THR A 48 9.86 -18.81 -5.68
C THR A 48 8.79 -19.25 -6.67
N PRO A 49 8.21 -20.46 -6.51
CA PRO A 49 7.17 -20.94 -7.42
C PRO A 49 5.97 -19.98 -7.39
N LYS A 50 5.45 -19.65 -8.57
CA LYS A 50 4.31 -18.73 -8.68
C LYS A 50 3.01 -19.47 -8.37
N VAL A 51 2.65 -19.53 -7.10
CA VAL A 51 1.38 -20.13 -6.66
C VAL A 51 0.21 -19.22 -7.07
N ALA A 52 -0.72 -19.77 -7.85
CA ALA A 52 -1.97 -19.09 -8.20
C ALA A 52 -2.84 -18.88 -6.96
N LYS A 53 -3.61 -17.78 -6.94
CA LYS A 53 -4.55 -17.54 -5.85
C LYS A 53 -5.70 -18.53 -5.97
N GLN A 54 -5.94 -19.30 -4.91
CA GLN A 54 -7.14 -20.14 -4.83
C GLN A 54 -8.40 -19.28 -4.78
N ASP A 55 -9.47 -19.74 -5.42
CA ASP A 55 -10.78 -19.12 -5.36
C ASP A 55 -11.38 -19.29 -3.96
N LYS A 56 -11.42 -18.18 -3.21
CA LYS A 56 -12.04 -18.10 -1.89
C LYS A 56 -13.36 -17.36 -2.00
N LYS A 57 -14.40 -17.89 -1.38
CA LYS A 57 -15.71 -17.23 -1.29
C LYS A 57 -15.55 -15.80 -0.74
N LYS A 58 -16.20 -14.84 -1.40
CA LYS A 58 -16.16 -13.43 -0.98
C LYS A 58 -16.70 -13.32 0.45
N LYS A 59 -15.92 -12.71 1.35
CA LYS A 59 -16.41 -12.35 2.67
C LYS A 59 -17.45 -11.22 2.51
N PRO A 60 -18.60 -11.28 3.21
CA PRO A 60 -19.52 -10.16 3.21
C PRO A 60 -18.81 -8.91 3.75
N ARG A 61 -19.23 -7.72 3.30
CA ARG A 61 -18.64 -6.44 3.71
C ARG A 61 -19.59 -5.70 4.67
N GLY A 62 -19.05 -4.72 5.42
CA GLY A 62 -19.84 -3.83 6.28
C GLY A 62 -20.47 -4.52 7.50
N ARG A 63 -21.75 -4.21 7.76
CA ARG A 63 -22.48 -4.65 8.96
C ARG A 63 -22.59 -6.18 9.06
N ALA A 64 -22.80 -6.87 7.95
CA ALA A 64 -22.88 -8.32 7.92
C ALA A 64 -21.58 -8.97 8.41
N HIS A 65 -20.41 -8.43 8.01
CA HIS A 65 -19.12 -8.93 8.50
C HIS A 65 -18.94 -8.70 10.01
N LYS A 66 -19.35 -7.54 10.51
CA LYS A 66 -19.26 -7.21 11.93
C LYS A 66 -20.14 -8.11 12.79
N ARG A 67 -21.34 -8.46 12.32
CA ARG A 67 -22.21 -9.45 12.99
C ARG A 67 -21.53 -10.83 13.06
N LEU A 68 -20.95 -11.30 11.95
CA LEU A 68 -20.22 -12.56 11.93
C LEU A 68 -19.01 -12.56 12.87
N GLN A 69 -18.28 -11.45 12.96
CA GLN A 69 -17.15 -11.31 13.90
C GLN A 69 -17.60 -11.34 15.36
N HIS A 70 -18.69 -10.64 15.70
CA HIS A 70 -19.22 -10.61 17.06
C HIS A 70 -19.70 -12.00 17.49
N ASN A 71 -20.48 -12.67 16.65
CA ASN A 71 -20.96 -14.02 16.93
C ASN A 71 -19.80 -14.99 17.17
N ARG A 72 -18.75 -14.97 16.33
CA ARG A 72 -17.56 -15.83 16.48
C ARG A 72 -16.72 -15.54 17.72
N ARG A 73 -16.72 -14.31 18.23
CA ARG A 73 -15.87 -13.90 19.36
C ARG A 73 -16.56 -14.04 20.72
N PHE A 74 -17.87 -13.83 20.77
CA PHE A 74 -18.57 -13.66 22.05
C PHE A 74 -19.74 -14.61 22.22
N VAL A 75 -20.54 -14.83 21.17
CA VAL A 75 -21.80 -15.61 21.29
C VAL A 75 -21.54 -17.12 21.14
N THR A 76 -20.74 -17.50 20.13
CA THR A 76 -20.47 -18.92 19.83
C THR A 76 -19.25 -19.45 20.60
N ALA A 77 -18.34 -18.58 21.02
CA ALA A 77 -17.14 -18.97 21.75
C ALA A 77 -17.47 -19.21 23.23
N VAL A 78 -17.87 -20.44 23.57
CA VAL A 78 -17.92 -20.88 24.97
C VAL A 78 -16.48 -21.06 25.46
N VAL A 79 -16.09 -20.33 26.50
CA VAL A 79 -14.78 -20.49 27.13
C VAL A 79 -14.81 -21.81 27.89
N GLY A 80 -14.41 -22.90 27.25
CA GLY A 80 -14.18 -24.17 27.93
C GLY A 80 -13.10 -24.02 29.02
N PHE A 81 -13.05 -24.97 29.95
CA PHE A 81 -12.02 -24.99 30.98
C PHE A 81 -10.64 -25.19 30.33
N GLY A 82 -9.77 -24.18 30.45
CA GLY A 82 -8.42 -24.18 29.89
C GLY A 82 -8.00 -22.85 29.27
N LYS A 83 -6.79 -22.82 28.70
CA LYS A 83 -6.24 -21.61 28.03
C LYS A 83 -6.99 -21.37 26.70
N LYS A 84 -7.45 -20.14 26.48
CA LYS A 84 -8.15 -19.76 25.25
C LYS A 84 -7.23 -19.92 24.04
N ARG A 85 -7.59 -20.78 23.08
CA ARG A 85 -6.89 -20.92 21.80
C ARG A 85 -7.10 -19.68 20.93
N GLY A 86 -6.04 -19.27 20.24
CA GLY A 86 -6.06 -18.12 19.34
C GLY A 86 -6.81 -18.41 18.02
N PRO A 87 -7.35 -17.38 17.35
CA PRO A 87 -8.17 -17.54 16.14
C PRO A 87 -7.42 -18.08 14.91
N ASN A 88 -6.09 -18.17 14.97
CA ASN A 88 -5.24 -18.72 13.92
C ASN A 88 -4.16 -19.63 14.51
N SER A 89 -4.51 -20.40 15.54
CA SER A 89 -3.63 -21.44 16.10
C SER A 89 -3.65 -22.65 15.17
N SER A 90 -2.48 -23.14 14.76
CA SER A 90 -2.31 -24.30 13.89
C SER A 90 -2.11 -25.61 14.66
N GLU A 91 -2.02 -25.54 15.98
CA GLU A 91 -1.98 -26.70 16.87
C GLU A 91 -3.39 -27.27 16.99
N LYS A 92 -3.55 -28.56 16.67
CA LYS A 92 -4.80 -29.31 16.91
C LYS A 92 -5.00 -29.54 18.40
#